data_AF-A0A962AHM5-F1
#
_entry.id   AF-A0A962AHM5-F1
#
_cell.length_a   1.000
_cell.length_b   1.000
_cell.length_c   1.000
_cell.angle_alpha   90.00
_cell.angle_beta   90.00
_cell.angle_gamma   90.00
#
_symmetry.space_group_name_H-M   'P 1'
#
loop_
_entity.id
_entity.type
_entity.pdbx_description
1 polymer ?
#
loop_
_entity_poly.entity_id
_entity_poly.type
_entity_poly.pdbx_seq_one_letter_code
_entity_poly.pdbx_strand_id
1 'polypeptide(L)' 'MPPHMTEPVTCPHMDLIGKTKDEVDFNQIKEPHRVIPPGAAVTMDYSPDRVNFQLDENGRIVRIWCG' A
#
# COMPACT_ATOMS: atom_id res chain seq x y z
N MET A 1 -11.58 -11.60 -20.77
CA MET A 1 -11.70 -10.98 -19.44
C MET A 1 -10.68 -9.86 -19.34
N PRO A 2 -11.07 -8.59 -19.53
CA PRO A 2 -10.29 -7.48 -19.04
C PRO A 2 -10.97 -6.90 -17.79
N PRO A 3 -10.19 -6.51 -16.77
CA PRO A 3 -10.51 -5.20 -16.22
C PRO A 3 -9.24 -4.40 -15.87
N HIS A 4 -9.39 -3.07 -15.92
CA HIS A 4 -8.47 -2.02 -15.48
C HIS A 4 -7.26 -1.71 -16.36
N MET A 5 -7.53 -1.24 -17.58
CA MET A 5 -6.79 -0.10 -18.12
C MET A 5 -7.69 1.12 -17.89
N THR A 6 -7.18 2.24 -17.35
CA THR A 6 -7.82 3.57 -17.16
C THR A 6 -8.25 4.02 -15.75
N GLU A 7 -7.38 3.91 -14.75
CA GLU A 7 -7.36 4.89 -13.66
C GLU A 7 -5.97 5.53 -13.57
N PRO A 8 -5.87 6.85 -13.33
CA PRO A 8 -4.59 7.56 -13.33
C PRO A 8 -3.63 6.90 -12.34
N VAL A 9 -2.32 6.89 -12.64
CA VAL A 9 -1.17 6.44 -11.81
C VAL A 9 -1.09 7.06 -10.40
N THR A 10 -2.14 7.74 -9.96
CA THR A 10 -2.37 8.16 -8.59
C THR A 10 -2.44 6.94 -7.70
N CYS A 11 -1.61 6.93 -6.66
CA CYS A 11 -1.69 5.89 -5.66
C CYS A 11 -3.08 5.79 -5.06
N PRO A 12 -3.76 4.64 -5.19
CA PRO A 12 -4.99 4.43 -4.46
C PRO A 12 -4.68 4.34 -2.96
N HIS A 13 -5.64 4.75 -2.13
CA HIS A 13 -5.62 4.62 -0.67
C HIS A 13 -4.69 5.56 0.12
N MET A 14 -4.24 6.68 -0.44
CA MET A 14 -3.52 7.70 0.34
C MET A 14 -4.31 8.20 1.56
N ASP A 15 -5.64 8.09 1.53
CA ASP A 15 -6.54 8.45 2.65
C ASP A 15 -6.45 7.49 3.86
N LEU A 16 -5.71 6.38 3.74
CA LEU A 16 -5.48 5.44 4.84
C LEU A 16 -4.27 5.82 5.71
N ILE A 17 -3.52 6.87 5.34
CA ILE A 17 -2.41 7.37 6.17
C ILE A 17 -2.96 7.80 7.55
N GLY A 18 -2.36 7.25 8.60
CA GLY A 18 -2.75 7.46 10.00
C GLY A 18 -3.64 6.36 10.59
N LYS A 19 -4.27 5.51 9.77
CA LYS A 19 -5.05 4.34 10.24
C LYS A 19 -4.14 3.20 10.65
N THR A 20 -4.59 2.36 11.59
CA THR A 20 -3.87 1.14 11.93
C THR A 20 -4.15 0.02 10.93
N LYS A 21 -3.23 -0.94 10.83
CA LYS A 21 -3.43 -2.17 10.06
C LYS A 21 -4.65 -2.98 10.51
N ASP A 22 -5.14 -2.75 11.73
CA ASP A 22 -6.29 -3.45 12.29
C ASP A 22 -7.61 -2.76 11.92
N GLU A 23 -7.58 -1.46 11.60
CA GLU A 23 -8.72 -0.71 11.06
C GLU A 23 -8.86 -0.83 9.54
N VAL A 24 -7.78 -1.23 8.86
CA VAL A 24 -7.73 -1.36 7.40
C VAL A 24 -7.87 -2.82 7.02
N ASP A 25 -8.92 -3.15 6.26
CA ASP A 25 -9.09 -4.49 5.71
C ASP A 25 -8.34 -4.64 4.38
N PHE A 26 -7.08 -5.06 4.48
CA PHE A 26 -6.23 -5.34 3.32
C PHE A 26 -6.79 -6.45 2.42
N ASN A 27 -7.69 -7.30 2.90
CA ASN A 27 -8.32 -8.34 2.06
C ASN A 27 -9.30 -7.75 1.04
N GLN A 28 -9.77 -6.52 1.25
CA GLN A 28 -10.63 -5.82 0.29
C GLN A 28 -9.85 -5.11 -0.81
N ILE A 29 -8.54 -4.96 -0.63
CA ILE A 29 -7.66 -4.36 -1.64
C ILE A 29 -7.43 -5.43 -2.72
N LYS A 30 -7.97 -5.17 -3.91
CA LYS A 30 -7.87 -6.08 -5.05
C LYS A 30 -6.52 -5.94 -5.76
N GLU A 31 -5.92 -4.78 -5.62
CA GLU A 31 -4.65 -4.41 -6.20
C GLU A 31 -3.51 -5.15 -5.47
N PRO A 32 -2.43 -5.51 -6.19
CA PRO A 32 -1.22 -6.00 -5.55
C PRO A 32 -0.75 -4.99 -4.51
N HIS A 33 -0.63 -5.41 -3.26
CA HIS A 33 -0.13 -4.55 -2.20
C HIS A 33 0.86 -5.27 -1.30
N ARG A 34 1.72 -4.49 -0.65
CA ARG A 34 2.73 -4.98 0.31
C ARG A 34 2.70 -4.14 1.56
N VAL A 35 2.46 -4.80 2.69
CA VAL A 35 2.57 -4.19 4.02
C VAL A 35 3.99 -4.35 4.53
N ILE A 36 4.64 -3.23 4.83
CA ILE A 36 6.04 -3.15 5.24
C ILE A 36 6.06 -2.78 6.73
N PRO A 37 6.47 -3.69 7.62
CA PRO A 37 6.58 -3.38 9.03
C PRO A 37 7.71 -2.39 9.32
N PRO A 38 7.67 -1.73 10.48
CA PRO A 38 8.74 -0.84 10.94
C PRO A 38 10.08 -1.57 10.97
N GLY A 39 11.13 -0.91 10.48
CA GLY A 39 12.48 -1.48 10.44
C GLY A 39 12.70 -2.56 9.38
N ALA A 40 11.69 -2.90 8.57
CA ALA A 40 11.89 -3.82 7.46
C ALA A 40 12.76 -3.16 6.38
N ALA A 41 13.83 -3.85 6.01
CA ALA A 41 14.65 -3.48 4.87
C ALA A 41 13.81 -3.66 3.58
N VAL A 42 13.44 -2.55 2.95
CA VAL A 42 12.80 -2.56 1.65
C VAL A 42 13.86 -2.50 0.57
N THR A 43 13.89 -3.50 -0.30
CA THR A 43 14.64 -3.42 -1.55
C THR A 43 13.91 -2.49 -2.51
N MET A 44 14.67 -1.71 -3.27
CA MET A 44 14.18 -0.74 -4.27
C MET A 44 13.69 -1.43 -5.55
N ASP A 45 12.96 -2.53 -5.41
CA ASP A 45 12.33 -3.20 -6.53
C ASP A 45 11.03 -2.45 -6.87
N TYR A 46 11.14 -1.60 -7.88
CA TYR A 46 10.07 -0.73 -8.39
C TYR A 46 9.10 -1.58 -9.21
N SER A 47 7.94 -1.91 -8.61
CA SER A 47 6.80 -2.53 -9.30
C SER A 47 5.65 -1.52 -9.42
N PRO A 48 5.48 -0.85 -10.58
CA PRO A 48 4.52 0.25 -10.73
C PRO A 48 3.07 -0.18 -10.51
N ASP A 49 2.79 -1.48 -10.63
CA ASP A 49 1.47 -2.08 -10.43
C ASP A 49 1.16 -2.40 -8.95
N ARG A 50 2.07 -2.10 -8.00
CA ARG A 50 1.95 -2.47 -6.58
C ARG A 50 1.93 -1.26 -5.64
N VAL A 51 1.03 -1.32 -4.66
CA VAL A 51 0.93 -0.35 -3.57
C VAL A 51 1.73 -0.82 -2.35
N ASN A 52 2.62 0.02 -1.84
CA ASN A 52 3.39 -0.26 -0.63
C ASN A 52 2.80 0.54 0.54
N PHE A 53 2.43 -0.15 1.61
CA PHE A 53 1.94 0.43 2.86
C PHE A 53 3.02 0.27 3.93
N GLN A 54 3.57 1.37 4.44
CA GLN A 54 4.56 1.34 5.51
C GLN A 54 3.90 1.59 6.84
N LEU A 55 4.17 0.69 7.77
CA LEU A 55 3.70 0.74 9.13
C LEU A 55 4.77 1.26 10.08
N ASP A 56 4.36 1.91 11.16
CA ASP A 56 5.20 2.22 12.32
C ASP A 56 5.22 1.09 13.35
N GLU A 57 5.96 1.30 14.44
CA GLU A 57 6.05 0.41 15.61
C GLU A 57 4.70 0.08 16.27
N ASN A 58 3.70 0.94 16.06
CA ASN A 58 2.34 0.76 16.57
C ASN A 58 1.39 0.13 15.53
N GLY A 59 1.91 -0.25 14.34
CA GLY A 59 1.10 -0.78 13.26
C GLY A 59 0.24 0.27 12.54
N ARG A 60 0.53 1.56 12.67
CA ARG A 60 -0.11 2.65 11.93
C ARG A 60 0.55 2.88 10.58
N ILE A 61 -0.26 3.10 9.56
CA ILE A 61 0.20 3.45 8.23
C ILE A 61 0.77 4.88 8.27
N VAL A 62 2.09 4.98 8.17
CA VAL A 62 2.79 6.29 8.16
C VAL A 62 3.13 6.75 6.76
N ARG A 63 3.14 5.83 5.78
CA ARG A 63 3.47 6.16 4.40
C ARG A 63 2.83 5.17 3.43
N ILE A 64 2.38 5.69 2.29
CA ILE A 64 1.87 4.90 1.17
C ILE A 64 2.54 5.40 -0.10
N TRP A 65 3.04 4.49 -0.93
CA TRP A 65 3.58 4.83 -2.25
C TRP A 65 3.38 3.69 -3.24
N CYS A 66 3.35 4.04 -4.51
CA CYS A 66 3.18 3.13 -5.63
C CYS A 66 4.39 3.33 -6.50
N GLY A 67 5.03 2.22 -6.82
CA GLY A 67 6.37 2.25 -7.34
C GLY A 67 6.85 0.86 -7.61
#